data_AF-A0A177EI07-F1
#
_entry.id   AF-A0A177EI07-F1
#
_cell.length_a   1.000
_cell.length_b   1.000
_cell.length_c   1.000
_cell.angle_alpha   90.00
_cell.angle_beta   90.00
_cell.angle_gamma   90.00
#
_symmetry.space_group_name_H-M   'P 1'
#
loop_
_entity.id
_entity.type
_entity.pdbx_description
1 polymer ?
#
loop_
_entity_poly.entity_id
_entity_poly.type
_entity_poly.pdbx_seq_one_letter_code
_entity_poly.pdbx_strand_id
1 'polypeptide(L)'
;MGPKTVRYFRKACKKLLGCQLTWLGVFCMAVGCADKVPVPGYITSPYTKQTIKFFKKSGSDGRVNRLEIVEIDGERRLLKKQTQSFTIALDKYTLKNIPKKLAQGIEFRTLAIESTAHFDPAVLEKILSAFGTINADKLELSNLAINKVTARTNPNTNTNDANIFQRCLQALWGMCRRVFELVFRLVNGVPPKCTVNVKDLGIYSTPNTSIEWLQERVDLPGSPIELVIHCMPDFGNLEVLDGFNAAEISRLDLFGIDELGSLDCKLLREGPLPDVLVLKSDKPVTLDIPEQIIRKIASNQWTGLGLSMCVWEELAKLCGQYNSPITADGLRVYLAPDCSLSFPVVKRNQISAGSLSIIFHNSQLLVTYQEITVALGWASRYFGGLGKLVILTEPDAVDEEDLIEHSYFVISSTPAIAHVWINDVVCSVYQRKKHQPRCSGSSNTSFY
;
A
#
# COMPACT_ATOMS: atom_id res chain seq x y z
N MET A 1 -0.69 72.93 -37.36
CA MET A 1 -1.00 72.40 -36.01
C MET A 1 -2.42 71.87 -36.02
N GLY A 2 -2.61 70.57 -35.77
CA GLY A 2 -3.93 69.92 -35.74
C GLY A 2 -3.86 68.64 -34.89
N PRO A 3 -4.86 68.34 -34.05
CA PRO A 3 -4.70 67.41 -32.93
C PRO A 3 -4.81 65.94 -33.39
N LYS A 4 -3.66 65.26 -33.50
CA LYS A 4 -3.59 63.81 -33.80
C LYS A 4 -3.77 62.90 -32.56
N THR A 5 -4.00 63.48 -31.38
CA THR A 5 -3.98 62.75 -30.09
C THR A 5 -5.28 62.01 -29.75
N VAL A 6 -6.40 62.26 -30.44
CA VAL A 6 -7.71 61.70 -30.07
C VAL A 6 -7.95 60.27 -30.58
N ARG A 7 -7.21 59.80 -31.61
CA ARG A 7 -7.48 58.47 -32.21
C ARG A 7 -6.90 57.28 -31.43
N TYR A 8 -5.87 57.47 -30.60
CA TYR A 8 -5.26 56.35 -29.87
C TYR A 8 -6.07 55.93 -28.62
N PHE A 9 -6.71 56.87 -27.93
CA PHE A 9 -7.57 56.55 -26.78
C PHE A 9 -8.78 55.68 -27.16
N ARG A 10 -9.36 55.89 -28.35
CA ARG A 10 -10.54 55.13 -28.81
C ARG A 10 -10.24 53.66 -29.10
N LYS A 11 -8.99 53.32 -29.47
CA LYS A 11 -8.56 51.93 -29.68
C LYS A 11 -8.21 51.22 -28.35
N ALA A 12 -7.62 51.94 -27.40
CA ALA A 12 -7.30 51.40 -26.09
C ALA A 12 -8.55 51.10 -25.24
N CYS A 13 -9.55 52.00 -25.21
CA CYS A 13 -10.79 51.77 -24.46
C CYS A 13 -11.62 50.59 -25.00
N LYS A 14 -11.61 50.32 -26.32
CA LYS A 14 -12.32 49.16 -26.89
C LYS A 14 -11.72 47.82 -26.45
N LYS A 15 -10.41 47.74 -26.25
CA LYS A 15 -9.76 46.53 -25.71
C LYS A 15 -10.05 46.34 -24.22
N LEU A 16 -10.13 47.43 -23.44
CA LEU A 16 -10.43 47.35 -22.01
C LEU A 16 -11.88 46.89 -21.75
N LEU A 17 -12.84 47.41 -22.51
CA LEU A 17 -14.26 47.01 -22.43
C LEU A 17 -14.51 45.56 -22.86
N GLY A 18 -13.82 45.09 -23.90
CA GLY A 18 -13.89 43.69 -24.33
C GLY A 18 -13.41 42.73 -23.24
N CYS A 19 -12.30 43.08 -22.57
CA CYS A 19 -11.76 42.28 -21.47
C CYS A 19 -12.74 42.23 -20.28
N GLN A 20 -13.33 43.35 -19.87
CA GLN A 20 -14.29 43.36 -18.76
C GLN A 20 -15.57 42.57 -19.06
N LEU A 21 -16.08 42.61 -20.30
CA LEU A 21 -17.23 41.79 -20.70
C LEU A 21 -16.92 40.30 -20.71
N THR A 22 -15.71 39.90 -21.14
CA THR A 22 -15.29 38.48 -21.05
C THR A 22 -15.11 38.02 -19.60
N TRP A 23 -14.58 38.87 -18.72
CA TRP A 23 -14.47 38.56 -17.29
C TRP A 23 -15.85 38.47 -16.61
N LEU A 24 -16.79 39.35 -16.98
CA LEU A 24 -18.20 39.27 -16.53
C LEU A 24 -18.87 37.98 -17.00
N GLY A 25 -18.63 37.53 -18.25
CA GLY A 25 -19.13 36.25 -18.74
C GLY A 25 -18.58 35.05 -17.96
N VAL A 26 -17.28 35.04 -17.66
CA VAL A 26 -16.64 34.00 -16.82
C VAL A 26 -17.17 34.05 -15.39
N PHE A 27 -17.36 35.23 -14.81
CA PHE A 27 -17.98 35.38 -13.48
C PHE A 27 -19.44 34.93 -13.48
N CYS A 28 -20.23 35.23 -14.51
CA CYS A 28 -21.61 34.78 -14.63
C CYS A 28 -21.71 33.26 -14.77
N MET A 29 -20.77 32.60 -15.47
CA MET A 29 -20.70 31.14 -15.50
C MET A 29 -20.23 30.54 -14.16
N ALA A 30 -19.31 31.20 -13.45
CA ALA A 30 -18.89 30.77 -12.11
C ALA A 30 -20.01 30.91 -11.05
N VAL A 31 -20.88 31.92 -11.17
CA VAL A 31 -22.02 32.14 -10.26
C VAL A 31 -23.24 31.29 -10.65
N GLY A 32 -23.40 30.94 -11.94
CA GLY A 32 -24.45 30.03 -12.43
C GLY A 32 -24.22 28.56 -12.08
N CYS A 33 -22.97 28.17 -11.78
CA CYS A 33 -22.60 26.85 -11.25
C CYS A 33 -22.43 26.87 -9.73
N ALA A 34 -23.25 27.65 -9.01
CA ALA A 34 -23.51 27.36 -7.60
C ALA A 34 -24.33 26.06 -7.53
N ASP A 35 -23.66 24.94 -7.82
CA ASP A 35 -24.20 23.60 -7.66
C ASP A 35 -24.81 23.55 -6.27
N LYS A 36 -26.10 23.18 -6.21
CA LYS A 36 -26.81 22.97 -4.96
C LYS A 36 -25.91 22.08 -4.12
N VAL A 37 -25.29 22.65 -3.08
CA VAL A 37 -24.43 21.90 -2.17
C VAL A 37 -25.27 20.73 -1.70
N PRO A 38 -24.93 19.49 -2.08
CA PRO A 38 -25.80 18.37 -1.83
C PRO A 38 -26.02 18.31 -0.33
N VAL A 39 -27.29 18.35 0.08
CA VAL A 39 -27.65 18.30 1.50
C VAL A 39 -26.95 17.07 2.08
N PRO A 40 -26.12 17.22 3.13
CA PRO A 40 -25.39 16.10 3.69
C PRO A 40 -26.37 14.99 4.07
N GLY A 41 -26.14 13.80 3.52
CA GLY A 41 -26.93 12.63 3.88
C GLY A 41 -26.80 12.39 5.39
N TYR A 42 -27.91 12.12 6.06
CA TYR A 42 -27.95 11.77 7.47
C TYR A 42 -28.64 10.42 7.66
N ILE A 43 -28.33 9.75 8.76
CA ILE A 43 -28.86 8.44 9.11
C ILE A 43 -29.92 8.62 10.20
N THR A 44 -31.13 8.17 9.90
CA THR A 44 -32.21 8.04 10.88
C THR A 44 -32.19 6.61 11.40
N SER A 45 -31.79 6.42 12.65
CA SER A 45 -31.69 5.09 13.26
C SER A 45 -32.09 5.11 14.74
N PRO A 46 -32.89 4.14 15.22
CA PRO A 46 -33.21 4.00 16.64
C PRO A 46 -31.96 3.69 17.50
N TYR A 47 -30.87 3.23 16.87
CA TYR A 47 -29.61 2.89 17.55
C TYR A 47 -28.63 4.06 17.63
N THR A 48 -29.03 5.28 17.26
CA THR A 48 -28.16 6.47 17.21
C THR A 48 -27.46 6.74 18.55
N LYS A 49 -28.21 6.84 19.65
CA LYS A 49 -27.64 7.10 20.99
C LYS A 49 -26.64 6.02 21.42
N GLN A 50 -26.97 4.75 21.13
CA GLN A 50 -26.12 3.60 21.47
C GLN A 50 -24.83 3.58 20.65
N THR A 51 -24.92 3.91 19.37
CA THR A 51 -23.78 4.00 18.44
C THR A 51 -22.82 5.11 18.86
N ILE A 52 -23.34 6.30 19.20
CA ILE A 52 -22.54 7.41 19.74
C ILE A 52 -21.81 6.98 21.03
N LYS A 53 -22.52 6.29 21.94
CA LYS A 53 -21.92 5.80 23.19
C LYS A 53 -20.84 4.74 22.95
N PHE A 54 -21.04 3.85 21.97
CA PHE A 54 -20.06 2.86 21.55
C PHE A 54 -18.76 3.54 21.11
N PHE A 55 -18.80 4.39 20.07
CA PHE A 55 -17.57 5.04 19.57
C PHE A 55 -16.90 5.94 20.61
N LYS A 56 -17.67 6.69 21.41
CA LYS A 56 -17.12 7.52 22.49
C LYS A 56 -16.28 6.69 23.47
N LYS A 57 -16.61 5.42 23.68
CA LYS A 57 -15.88 4.54 24.60
C LYS A 57 -14.44 4.29 24.17
N SER A 58 -14.17 4.22 22.87
CA SER A 58 -12.79 4.04 22.38
C SER A 58 -11.95 5.31 22.44
N GLY A 59 -12.57 6.48 22.61
CA GLY A 59 -11.86 7.75 22.73
C GLY A 59 -10.80 7.75 23.84
N SER A 60 -9.72 8.48 23.61
CA SER A 60 -8.69 8.83 24.59
C SER A 60 -8.46 10.34 24.55
N ASP A 61 -7.74 10.88 25.53
CA ASP A 61 -7.48 12.32 25.63
C ASP A 61 -6.77 12.89 24.39
N GLY A 62 -5.98 12.06 23.68
CA GLY A 62 -5.31 12.45 22.44
C GLY A 62 -6.04 12.06 21.14
N ARG A 63 -7.08 11.23 21.20
CA ARG A 63 -7.84 10.75 20.02
C ARG A 63 -9.33 10.78 20.32
N VAL A 64 -9.98 11.89 19.97
CA VAL A 64 -11.42 12.04 20.16
C VAL A 64 -12.16 11.19 19.13
N ASN A 65 -12.92 10.20 19.61
CA ASN A 65 -13.70 9.29 18.76
C ASN A 65 -15.18 9.72 18.75
N ARG A 66 -15.46 10.92 18.22
CA ARG A 66 -16.78 11.55 18.26
C ARG A 66 -17.41 11.56 16.87
N LEU A 67 -18.47 10.79 16.69
CA LEU A 67 -19.28 10.82 15.47
C LEU A 67 -19.87 12.22 15.25
N GLU A 68 -19.81 12.68 14.00
CA GLU A 68 -20.46 13.90 13.57
C GLU A 68 -21.98 13.72 13.55
N ILE A 69 -22.68 14.72 14.07
CA ILE A 69 -24.12 14.72 14.26
C ILE A 69 -24.71 16.01 13.71
N VAL A 70 -25.95 15.91 13.24
CA VAL A 70 -26.78 17.05 12.85
C VAL A 70 -28.06 17.03 13.67
N GLU A 71 -28.57 18.20 14.02
CA GLU A 71 -29.87 18.35 14.66
C GLU A 71 -30.89 18.76 13.60
N ILE A 72 -31.90 17.92 13.39
CA ILE A 72 -32.96 18.13 12.42
C ILE A 72 -34.27 17.97 13.19
N ASP A 73 -35.09 19.01 13.22
CA ASP A 73 -36.37 19.04 13.94
C ASP A 73 -36.23 18.68 15.43
N GLY A 74 -35.12 19.08 16.07
CA GLY A 74 -34.82 18.76 17.47
C GLY A 74 -34.31 17.33 17.71
N GLU A 75 -34.18 16.52 16.66
CA GLU A 75 -33.62 15.17 16.73
C GLU A 75 -32.15 15.14 16.32
N ARG A 76 -31.33 14.53 17.16
CA ARG A 76 -29.91 14.27 16.85
C ARG A 76 -29.80 13.07 15.91
N ARG A 77 -29.32 13.31 14.69
CA ARG A 77 -29.07 12.30 13.66
C ARG A 77 -27.57 12.19 13.38
N LEU A 78 -27.12 11.01 12.96
CA LEU A 78 -25.72 10.83 12.55
C LEU A 78 -25.55 11.36 11.14
N LEU A 79 -24.47 12.10 10.86
CA LEU A 79 -24.08 12.32 9.47
C LEU A 79 -23.70 10.98 8.84
N LYS A 80 -24.10 10.77 7.57
CA LYS A 80 -23.83 9.50 6.89
C LYS A 80 -22.33 9.31 6.66
N LYS A 81 -21.67 10.34 6.15
CA LYS A 81 -20.23 10.38 5.92
C LYS A 81 -19.50 10.92 7.14
N GLN A 82 -18.50 10.20 7.60
CA GLN A 82 -17.67 10.53 8.75
C GLN A 82 -16.25 10.77 8.23
N THR A 83 -15.84 12.05 8.16
CA THR A 83 -14.60 12.46 7.47
C THR A 83 -13.33 12.26 8.30
N GLN A 84 -13.50 12.12 9.61
CA GLN A 84 -12.43 11.86 10.56
C GLN A 84 -12.08 10.37 10.62
N SER A 85 -10.90 10.04 11.13
CA SER A 85 -10.49 8.67 11.42
C SER A 85 -11.07 8.21 12.76
N PHE A 86 -11.65 7.02 12.78
CA PHE A 86 -12.24 6.42 13.98
C PHE A 86 -11.44 5.19 14.40
N THR A 87 -11.30 5.00 15.70
CA THR A 87 -10.56 3.85 16.26
C THR A 87 -11.45 3.06 17.22
N ILE A 88 -11.43 1.74 17.10
CA ILE A 88 -12.07 0.80 18.02
C ILE A 88 -10.97 0.05 18.77
N ALA A 89 -10.63 0.55 19.96
CA ALA A 89 -9.70 -0.11 20.88
C ALA A 89 -10.39 -1.29 21.59
N LEU A 90 -10.07 -2.52 21.18
CA LEU A 90 -10.74 -3.76 21.62
C LEU A 90 -10.61 -4.00 23.13
N ASP A 91 -9.49 -3.61 23.72
CA ASP A 91 -9.20 -3.71 25.16
C ASP A 91 -10.18 -2.91 26.04
N LYS A 92 -10.87 -1.91 25.47
CA LYS A 92 -11.89 -1.12 26.18
C LYS A 92 -13.27 -1.78 26.18
N TYR A 93 -13.48 -2.86 25.43
CA TYR A 93 -14.77 -3.51 25.31
C TYR A 93 -14.84 -4.84 26.07
N THR A 94 -16.07 -5.18 26.45
CA THR A 94 -16.43 -6.47 27.03
C THR A 94 -17.72 -6.89 26.36
N LEU A 95 -18.02 -8.19 26.36
CA LEU A 95 -19.25 -8.69 25.76
C LEU A 95 -20.50 -7.96 26.25
N LYS A 96 -20.55 -7.49 27.51
CA LYS A 96 -21.70 -6.77 28.06
C LYS A 96 -21.92 -5.37 27.45
N ASN A 97 -20.85 -4.67 27.06
CA ASN A 97 -20.92 -3.27 26.66
C ASN A 97 -20.99 -3.06 25.14
N ILE A 98 -20.78 -4.12 24.35
CA ILE A 98 -20.96 -4.09 22.90
C ILE A 98 -22.46 -4.20 22.60
N PRO A 99 -23.03 -3.26 21.83
CA PRO A 99 -24.44 -3.29 21.48
C PRO A 99 -24.78 -4.48 20.58
N LYS A 100 -26.06 -4.87 20.54
CA LYS A 100 -26.51 -5.93 19.60
C LYS A 100 -26.49 -5.45 18.14
N LYS A 101 -26.73 -4.16 17.92
CA LYS A 101 -26.76 -3.50 16.61
C LYS A 101 -26.20 -2.09 16.73
N LEU A 102 -25.49 -1.65 15.70
CA LEU A 102 -25.10 -0.26 15.49
C LEU A 102 -26.03 0.38 14.43
N ALA A 103 -26.05 1.71 14.39
CA ALA A 103 -26.70 2.43 13.32
C ALA A 103 -26.05 2.06 11.97
N GLN A 104 -26.88 1.65 11.01
CA GLN A 104 -26.44 1.14 9.72
C GLN A 104 -26.22 2.27 8.72
N GLY A 105 -25.37 2.02 7.72
CA GLY A 105 -25.13 2.95 6.61
C GLY A 105 -24.17 4.09 6.90
N ILE A 106 -23.41 4.02 8.01
CA ILE A 106 -22.30 4.94 8.27
C ILE A 106 -21.17 4.64 7.29
N GLU A 107 -20.64 5.70 6.67
CA GLU A 107 -19.52 5.68 5.73
C GLU A 107 -18.31 6.36 6.39
N PHE A 108 -17.28 5.58 6.73
CA PHE A 108 -16.07 6.11 7.37
C PHE A 108 -15.03 6.50 6.31
N ARG A 109 -14.29 7.60 6.51
CA ARG A 109 -13.04 7.78 5.77
C ARG A 109 -12.03 6.73 6.18
N THR A 110 -11.80 6.58 7.48
CA THR A 110 -10.91 5.54 8.02
C THR A 110 -11.51 4.98 9.29
N LEU A 111 -11.60 3.65 9.35
CA LEU A 111 -11.96 2.91 10.56
C LEU A 111 -10.80 1.99 10.93
N ALA A 112 -10.21 2.18 12.10
CA ALA A 112 -9.19 1.31 12.66
C ALA A 112 -9.80 0.44 13.77
N ILE A 113 -9.50 -0.85 13.77
CA ILE A 113 -9.81 -1.79 14.85
C ILE A 113 -8.47 -2.31 15.37
N GLU A 114 -8.16 -1.97 16.62
CA GLU A 114 -6.85 -2.27 17.19
C GLU A 114 -6.97 -2.82 18.61
N SER A 115 -5.94 -3.55 19.05
CA SER A 115 -5.78 -3.91 20.46
C SER A 115 -4.40 -3.49 20.96
N THR A 116 -4.33 -2.91 22.15
CA THR A 116 -3.05 -2.64 22.83
C THR A 116 -2.70 -3.70 23.89
N ALA A 117 -3.66 -4.58 24.20
CA ALA A 117 -3.54 -5.62 25.22
C ALA A 117 -4.20 -6.93 24.75
N HIS A 118 -4.14 -7.96 25.59
CA HIS A 118 -4.91 -9.17 25.35
C HIS A 118 -6.41 -8.87 25.35
N PHE A 119 -7.14 -9.39 24.37
CA PHE A 119 -8.59 -9.25 24.27
C PHE A 119 -9.25 -10.61 24.02
N ASP A 120 -10.51 -10.73 24.40
CA ASP A 120 -11.34 -11.89 24.10
C ASP A 120 -11.78 -11.86 22.63
N PRO A 121 -11.43 -12.84 21.77
CA PRO A 121 -11.85 -12.86 20.37
C PRO A 121 -13.37 -12.74 20.17
N ALA A 122 -14.18 -13.17 21.14
CA ALA A 122 -15.63 -13.01 21.11
C ALA A 122 -16.06 -11.53 21.15
N VAL A 123 -15.24 -10.63 21.71
CA VAL A 123 -15.46 -9.17 21.64
C VAL A 123 -15.40 -8.68 20.20
N LEU A 124 -14.36 -9.06 19.45
CA LEU A 124 -14.22 -8.67 18.05
C LEU A 124 -15.35 -9.28 17.20
N GLU A 125 -15.67 -10.56 17.39
CA GLU A 125 -16.77 -11.22 16.70
C GLU A 125 -18.11 -10.51 16.96
N LYS A 126 -18.37 -10.12 18.21
CA LYS A 126 -19.58 -9.38 18.57
C LYS A 126 -19.60 -7.97 17.97
N ILE A 127 -18.46 -7.30 17.86
CA ILE A 127 -18.34 -5.98 17.20
C ILE A 127 -18.65 -6.12 15.70
N LEU A 128 -18.01 -7.07 15.01
CA LEU A 128 -18.26 -7.36 13.60
C LEU A 128 -19.75 -7.68 13.35
N SER A 129 -20.34 -8.51 14.22
CA SER A 129 -21.78 -8.83 14.16
C SER A 129 -22.68 -7.60 14.40
N ALA A 130 -22.30 -6.69 15.30
CA ALA A 130 -23.06 -5.48 15.60
C ALA A 130 -23.00 -4.46 14.46
N PHE A 131 -21.90 -4.43 13.70
CA PHE A 131 -21.80 -3.67 12.45
C PHE A 131 -22.72 -4.26 11.39
N GLY A 132 -22.64 -5.57 11.13
CA GLY A 132 -23.32 -6.21 10.00
C GLY A 132 -22.67 -5.84 8.67
N THR A 133 -22.66 -4.55 8.33
CA THR A 133 -21.92 -4.01 7.18
C THR A 133 -21.04 -2.83 7.60
N ILE A 134 -19.76 -2.89 7.26
CA ILE A 134 -18.80 -1.79 7.39
C ILE A 134 -18.63 -1.14 6.02
N ASN A 135 -18.88 0.17 5.92
CA ASN A 135 -18.54 0.95 4.74
C ASN A 135 -17.44 1.94 5.12
N ALA A 136 -16.25 1.82 4.52
CA ALA A 136 -15.17 2.76 4.76
C ALA A 136 -14.34 2.98 3.50
N ASP A 137 -13.67 4.12 3.35
CA ASP A 137 -12.62 4.23 2.32
C ASP A 137 -11.44 3.33 2.73
N LYS A 138 -11.03 3.38 4.00
CA LYS A 138 -9.96 2.55 4.58
C LYS A 138 -10.39 1.82 5.85
N LEU A 139 -10.11 0.52 5.94
CA LEU A 139 -10.23 -0.29 7.16
C LEU A 139 -8.84 -0.78 7.59
N GLU A 140 -8.45 -0.47 8.83
CA GLU A 140 -7.17 -0.92 9.41
C GLU A 140 -7.43 -1.91 10.54
N LEU A 141 -6.74 -3.05 10.52
CA LEU A 141 -6.81 -4.10 11.53
C LEU A 141 -5.42 -4.27 12.13
N SER A 142 -5.24 -3.93 13.42
CA SER A 142 -3.92 -3.84 14.03
C SER A 142 -3.81 -4.64 15.32
N ASN A 143 -2.68 -5.34 15.51
CA ASN A 143 -2.35 -6.05 16.75
C ASN A 143 -3.42 -7.05 17.19
N LEU A 144 -4.03 -7.78 16.24
CA LEU A 144 -5.10 -8.72 16.53
C LEU A 144 -4.54 -10.10 16.87
N ALA A 145 -3.90 -10.27 18.03
CA ALA A 145 -3.34 -11.55 18.46
C ALA A 145 -4.44 -12.48 19.03
N ILE A 146 -5.07 -13.27 18.16
CA ILE A 146 -6.05 -14.30 18.54
C ILE A 146 -5.28 -15.59 18.82
N ASN A 147 -4.90 -15.77 20.08
CA ASN A 147 -4.34 -17.03 20.53
C ASN A 147 -5.39 -18.11 20.28
N LYS A 148 -5.15 -19.00 19.30
CA LYS A 148 -5.87 -20.29 19.25
C LYS A 148 -5.68 -20.87 20.63
N VAL A 149 -6.77 -21.07 21.38
CA VAL A 149 -6.73 -21.67 22.71
C VAL A 149 -6.16 -23.07 22.52
N THR A 150 -4.83 -23.18 22.58
CA THR A 150 -4.15 -24.44 22.77
C THR A 150 -4.62 -24.83 24.15
N ALA A 151 -5.53 -25.81 24.20
CA ALA A 151 -5.99 -26.37 25.46
C ALA A 151 -4.73 -26.64 26.27
N ARG A 152 -4.56 -25.92 27.39
CA ARG A 152 -3.35 -25.94 28.22
C ARG A 152 -3.02 -27.39 28.53
N THR A 153 -2.12 -27.98 27.74
CA THR A 153 -1.51 -29.25 28.08
C THR A 153 -0.56 -28.93 29.22
N ASN A 154 -0.84 -29.53 30.38
CA ASN A 154 -0.06 -29.34 31.59
C ASN A 154 1.43 -29.59 31.27
N PRO A 155 2.33 -28.62 31.48
CA PRO A 155 3.74 -28.73 31.05
C PRO A 155 4.59 -29.75 31.84
N ASN A 156 3.98 -30.63 32.64
CA ASN A 156 4.68 -31.56 33.54
C ASN A 156 4.73 -33.03 33.07
N THR A 157 4.39 -33.35 31.82
CA THR A 157 4.56 -34.72 31.30
C THR A 157 5.86 -34.86 30.51
N ASN A 158 6.80 -35.64 31.05
CA ASN A 158 8.12 -35.96 30.48
C ASN A 158 8.05 -36.46 29.00
N THR A 159 9.13 -36.19 28.26
CA THR A 159 9.11 -35.55 26.93
C THR A 159 9.34 -36.44 25.69
N ASN A 160 9.15 -37.76 25.72
CA ASN A 160 9.32 -38.57 24.50
C ASN A 160 8.00 -39.08 23.87
N ASP A 161 6.96 -39.34 24.66
CA ASP A 161 5.66 -39.78 24.13
C ASP A 161 4.73 -38.61 23.75
N ALA A 162 5.00 -37.42 24.28
CA ALA A 162 4.21 -36.22 24.03
C ALA A 162 4.28 -35.74 22.57
N ASN A 163 5.40 -35.94 21.86
CA ASN A 163 5.54 -35.51 20.47
C ASN A 163 4.69 -36.34 19.48
N ILE A 164 4.54 -37.65 19.74
CA ILE A 164 3.69 -38.52 18.90
C ILE A 164 2.22 -38.25 19.21
N PHE A 165 1.87 -38.13 20.50
CA PHE A 165 0.49 -37.84 20.90
C PHE A 165 0.05 -36.44 20.45
N GLN A 166 0.93 -35.44 20.45
CA GLN A 166 0.63 -34.08 19.98
C GLN A 166 0.44 -34.00 18.47
N ARG A 167 1.23 -34.74 17.66
CA ARG A 167 0.99 -34.85 16.21
C ARG A 167 -0.32 -35.57 15.90
N CYS A 168 -0.63 -36.63 16.63
CA CYS A 168 -1.88 -37.38 16.47
C CYS A 168 -3.09 -36.56 16.95
N LEU A 169 -2.97 -35.83 18.05
CA LEU A 169 -3.97 -34.89 18.54
C LEU A 169 -4.15 -33.69 17.61
N GLN A 170 -3.11 -33.18 16.96
CA GLN A 170 -3.26 -32.12 15.94
C GLN A 170 -4.05 -32.64 14.74
N ALA A 171 -3.79 -33.87 14.28
CA ALA A 171 -4.56 -34.50 13.21
C ALA A 171 -6.03 -34.79 13.63
N LEU A 172 -6.24 -35.32 14.84
CA LEU A 172 -7.56 -35.57 15.40
C LEU A 172 -8.31 -34.28 15.77
N TRP A 173 -7.62 -33.20 16.16
CA TRP A 173 -8.21 -31.88 16.39
C TRP A 173 -8.60 -31.21 15.08
N GLY A 174 -7.80 -31.36 14.02
CA GLY A 174 -8.22 -30.94 12.68
C GLY A 174 -9.54 -31.61 12.27
N MET A 175 -9.72 -32.88 12.64
CA MET A 175 -10.94 -33.64 12.39
C MET A 175 -12.11 -33.25 13.34
N CYS A 176 -11.87 -33.18 14.65
CA CYS A 176 -12.87 -32.83 15.66
C CYS A 176 -13.30 -31.37 15.58
N ARG A 177 -12.43 -30.42 15.22
CA ARG A 177 -12.80 -29.03 14.98
C ARG A 177 -13.76 -28.94 13.81
N ARG A 178 -13.48 -29.64 12.70
CA ARG A 178 -14.40 -29.71 11.57
C ARG A 178 -15.75 -30.27 11.99
N VAL A 179 -15.79 -31.37 12.74
CA VAL A 179 -17.05 -31.97 13.21
C VAL A 179 -17.79 -31.06 14.20
N PHE A 180 -17.11 -30.50 15.20
CA PHE A 180 -17.72 -29.60 16.19
C PHE A 180 -18.21 -28.31 15.54
N GLU A 181 -17.44 -27.74 14.63
CA GLU A 181 -17.84 -26.56 13.87
C GLU A 181 -19.01 -26.88 12.93
N LEU A 182 -19.04 -28.06 12.30
CA LEU A 182 -20.17 -28.50 11.50
C LEU A 182 -21.42 -28.66 12.36
N VAL A 183 -21.32 -29.31 13.53
CA VAL A 183 -22.43 -29.47 14.47
C VAL A 183 -22.89 -28.11 14.99
N PHE A 184 -21.96 -27.22 15.36
CA PHE A 184 -22.29 -25.86 15.81
C PHE A 184 -22.97 -25.05 14.71
N ARG A 185 -22.50 -25.13 13.46
CA ARG A 185 -23.13 -24.50 12.29
C ARG A 185 -24.50 -25.11 11.96
N LEU A 186 -24.68 -26.41 12.16
CA LEU A 186 -25.97 -27.10 11.96
C LEU A 186 -26.99 -26.69 13.02
N VAL A 187 -26.57 -26.55 14.27
CA VAL A 187 -27.46 -26.22 15.39
C VAL A 187 -27.76 -24.71 15.46
N ASN A 188 -26.75 -23.86 15.22
CA ASN A 188 -26.87 -22.41 15.41
C ASN A 188 -26.96 -21.60 14.10
N GLY A 189 -26.90 -22.26 12.94
CA GLY A 189 -26.71 -21.61 11.65
C GLY A 189 -25.26 -21.14 11.45
N VAL A 190 -24.92 -20.80 10.21
CA VAL A 190 -23.66 -20.10 9.93
C VAL A 190 -23.81 -18.69 10.49
N PRO A 191 -22.93 -18.23 11.42
CA PRO A 191 -22.98 -16.86 11.90
C PRO A 191 -22.93 -15.91 10.71
N PRO A 192 -23.79 -14.87 10.67
CA PRO A 192 -23.75 -13.92 9.58
C PRO A 192 -22.37 -13.26 9.53
N LYS A 193 -21.71 -13.33 8.37
CA LYS A 193 -20.43 -12.65 8.15
C LYS A 193 -20.65 -11.14 8.14
N CYS A 194 -19.68 -10.39 8.64
CA CYS A 194 -19.63 -8.95 8.48
C CYS A 194 -19.23 -8.63 7.04
N THR A 195 -20.12 -7.95 6.30
CA THR A 195 -19.81 -7.45 4.97
C THR A 195 -18.94 -6.21 5.08
N VAL A 196 -17.79 -6.20 4.42
CA VAL A 196 -16.84 -5.09 4.43
C VAL A 196 -16.76 -4.52 3.02
N ASN A 197 -17.20 -3.26 2.89
CA ASN A 197 -17.14 -2.49 1.65
C ASN A 197 -16.05 -1.44 1.82
N VAL A 198 -14.85 -1.74 1.33
CA VAL A 198 -13.65 -0.90 1.49
C VAL A 198 -12.89 -0.75 0.19
N LYS A 199 -12.14 0.34 0.07
CA LYS A 199 -11.15 0.50 -1.00
C LYS A 199 -9.76 0.04 -0.54
N ASP A 200 -9.39 0.34 0.69
CA ASP A 200 -8.11 0.00 1.30
C ASP A 200 -8.33 -0.86 2.56
N LEU A 201 -7.75 -2.06 2.57
CA LEU A 201 -7.71 -2.95 3.72
C LEU A 201 -6.26 -3.11 4.20
N GLY A 202 -5.96 -2.51 5.36
CA GLY A 202 -4.67 -2.65 6.03
C GLY A 202 -4.72 -3.64 7.18
N ILE A 203 -3.77 -4.57 7.23
CA ILE A 203 -3.58 -5.53 8.33
C ILE A 203 -2.17 -5.38 8.88
N TYR A 204 -2.06 -4.92 10.12
CA TYR A 204 -0.79 -4.56 10.73
C TYR A 204 -0.53 -5.42 11.97
N SER A 205 0.71 -5.88 12.12
CA SER A 205 1.19 -6.59 13.32
C SER A 205 0.23 -7.71 13.79
N THR A 206 -0.35 -8.45 12.84
CA THR A 206 -1.39 -9.44 13.10
C THR A 206 -0.90 -10.83 12.67
N PRO A 207 -0.86 -11.81 13.58
CA PRO A 207 -0.46 -13.19 13.27
C PRO A 207 -1.29 -13.81 12.14
N ASN A 208 -0.69 -14.69 11.33
CA ASN A 208 -1.39 -15.36 10.24
C ASN A 208 -2.68 -16.07 10.73
N THR A 209 -2.58 -16.79 11.85
CA THR A 209 -3.73 -17.47 12.48
C THR A 209 -4.92 -16.56 12.79
N SER A 210 -4.68 -15.27 13.00
CA SER A 210 -5.73 -14.28 13.29
C SER A 210 -6.32 -13.69 12.01
N ILE A 211 -5.53 -13.62 10.93
CA ILE A 211 -6.01 -13.29 9.58
C ILE A 211 -6.95 -14.40 9.07
N GLU A 212 -6.57 -15.68 9.23
CA GLU A 212 -7.45 -16.82 8.93
C GLU A 212 -8.80 -16.70 9.67
N TRP A 213 -8.74 -16.41 10.98
CA TRP A 213 -9.93 -16.25 11.82
C TRP A 213 -10.84 -15.12 11.33
N LEU A 214 -10.25 -14.02 10.83
CA LEU A 214 -10.97 -12.88 10.27
C LEU A 214 -11.67 -13.27 8.96
N GLN A 215 -11.02 -14.01 8.07
CA GLN A 215 -11.58 -14.46 6.79
C GLN A 215 -12.80 -15.37 6.96
N GLU A 216 -12.85 -16.14 8.05
CA GLU A 216 -14.04 -16.91 8.42
C GLU A 216 -15.26 -16.03 8.76
N ARG A 217 -15.04 -14.76 9.16
CA ARG A 217 -16.06 -13.86 9.74
C ARG A 217 -16.35 -12.62 8.93
N VAL A 218 -15.46 -12.27 8.01
CA VAL A 218 -15.57 -11.13 7.12
C VAL A 218 -15.82 -11.61 5.70
N ASP A 219 -16.62 -10.85 4.98
CA ASP A 219 -16.83 -11.02 3.55
C ASP A 219 -16.54 -9.69 2.84
N LEU A 220 -15.87 -9.73 1.69
CA LEU A 220 -15.46 -8.55 0.90
C LEU A 220 -16.14 -8.56 -0.48
N PRO A 221 -17.48 -8.69 -0.55
CA PRO A 221 -18.15 -8.98 -1.80
C PRO A 221 -18.05 -7.80 -2.78
N GLY A 222 -17.61 -8.08 -4.01
CA GLY A 222 -17.86 -7.21 -5.15
C GLY A 222 -17.05 -5.91 -5.22
N SER A 223 -16.07 -5.70 -4.34
CA SER A 223 -15.21 -4.51 -4.38
C SER A 223 -13.77 -4.87 -4.77
N PRO A 224 -13.15 -4.18 -5.74
CA PRO A 224 -11.71 -4.22 -5.89
C PRO A 224 -11.07 -3.53 -4.68
N ILE A 225 -10.05 -4.16 -4.10
CA ILE A 225 -9.38 -3.64 -2.90
C ILE A 225 -7.89 -3.44 -3.13
N GLU A 226 -7.34 -2.45 -2.43
CA GLU A 226 -5.92 -2.34 -2.11
C GLU A 226 -5.68 -3.07 -0.79
N LEU A 227 -4.81 -4.07 -0.78
CA LEU A 227 -4.50 -4.88 0.38
C LEU A 227 -3.09 -4.57 0.86
N VAL A 228 -2.98 -4.10 2.11
CA VAL A 228 -1.71 -3.83 2.77
C VAL A 228 -1.55 -4.79 3.95
N ILE A 229 -0.47 -5.55 4.00
CA ILE A 229 -0.18 -6.47 5.10
C ILE A 229 1.23 -6.23 5.62
N HIS A 230 1.35 -5.99 6.92
CA HIS A 230 2.62 -6.04 7.62
C HIS A 230 2.80 -7.43 8.22
N CYS A 231 3.57 -8.27 7.53
CA CYS A 231 3.84 -9.65 7.88
C CYS A 231 4.53 -9.72 9.24
N MET A 232 4.04 -10.64 10.08
CA MET A 232 4.68 -11.01 11.33
C MET A 232 5.67 -12.16 11.08
N PRO A 233 6.61 -12.44 12.01
CA PRO A 233 7.54 -13.56 11.86
C PRO A 233 6.88 -14.92 11.65
N ASP A 234 5.63 -15.10 12.09
CA ASP A 234 4.85 -16.33 11.94
C ASP A 234 3.97 -16.35 10.68
N PHE A 235 4.20 -15.43 9.72
CA PHE A 235 3.34 -15.32 8.53
C PHE A 235 3.42 -16.58 7.65
N GLY A 236 4.59 -17.19 7.55
CA GLY A 236 4.78 -18.45 6.83
C GLY A 236 4.79 -18.27 5.32
N ASN A 237 3.65 -18.46 4.66
CA ASN A 237 3.49 -18.37 3.20
C ASN A 237 2.33 -17.43 2.82
N LEU A 238 2.16 -17.17 1.53
CA LEU A 238 1.08 -16.31 1.03
C LEU A 238 -0.28 -17.01 0.87
N GLU A 239 -0.42 -18.29 1.23
CA GLU A 239 -1.70 -19.01 1.08
C GLU A 239 -2.83 -18.38 1.90
N VAL A 240 -2.49 -17.66 2.97
CA VAL A 240 -3.48 -16.88 3.72
C VAL A 240 -4.21 -15.87 2.83
N LEU A 241 -3.60 -15.35 1.77
CA LEU A 241 -4.28 -14.42 0.86
C LEU A 241 -5.48 -15.06 0.14
N ASP A 242 -5.47 -16.39 -0.04
CA ASP A 242 -6.51 -17.12 -0.76
C ASP A 242 -7.84 -17.16 -0.01
N GLY A 243 -7.84 -16.84 1.29
CA GLY A 243 -9.05 -16.78 2.11
C GLY A 243 -9.85 -15.48 1.97
N PHE A 244 -9.29 -14.45 1.32
CA PHE A 244 -10.04 -13.21 1.05
C PHE A 244 -10.97 -13.37 -0.13
N ASN A 245 -12.28 -13.27 0.13
CA ASN A 245 -13.32 -13.29 -0.90
C ASN A 245 -13.52 -11.90 -1.54
N ALA A 246 -12.43 -11.25 -1.95
CA ALA A 246 -12.48 -9.99 -2.69
C ALA A 246 -12.77 -10.25 -4.18
N ALA A 247 -13.43 -9.30 -4.85
CA ALA A 247 -13.65 -9.43 -6.30
C ALA A 247 -12.34 -9.35 -7.07
N GLU A 248 -11.44 -8.47 -6.62
CA GLU A 248 -10.13 -8.21 -7.21
C GLU A 248 -9.23 -7.58 -6.14
N ILE A 249 -7.92 -7.84 -6.20
CA ILE A 249 -6.91 -7.11 -5.44
C ILE A 249 -6.12 -6.30 -6.46
N SER A 250 -6.40 -5.00 -6.56
CA SER A 250 -5.76 -4.11 -7.54
C SER A 250 -4.34 -3.73 -7.11
N ARG A 251 -4.08 -3.74 -5.80
CA ARG A 251 -2.79 -3.46 -5.20
C ARG A 251 -2.51 -4.39 -4.03
N LEU A 252 -1.32 -4.95 -3.98
CA LEU A 252 -0.84 -5.79 -2.88
C LEU A 252 0.48 -5.25 -2.35
N ASP A 253 0.47 -4.73 -1.12
CA ASP A 253 1.67 -4.30 -0.42
C ASP A 253 1.94 -5.23 0.77
N LEU A 254 3.06 -5.94 0.72
CA LEU A 254 3.56 -6.81 1.78
C LEU A 254 4.82 -6.21 2.38
N PHE A 255 4.76 -5.90 3.68
CA PHE A 255 5.85 -5.33 4.45
C PHE A 255 6.34 -6.32 5.51
N GLY A 256 7.61 -6.24 5.92
CA GLY A 256 8.16 -7.11 6.96
C GLY A 256 8.19 -8.59 6.55
N ILE A 257 8.41 -8.88 5.27
CA ILE A 257 8.44 -10.26 4.73
C ILE A 257 9.70 -11.05 5.10
N ASP A 258 10.41 -10.63 6.15
CA ASP A 258 11.71 -11.18 6.59
C ASP A 258 11.69 -12.71 6.75
N GLU A 259 10.54 -13.27 7.17
CA GLU A 259 10.34 -14.69 7.46
C GLU A 259 9.37 -15.36 6.46
N LEU A 260 9.08 -14.70 5.33
CA LEU A 260 8.19 -15.26 4.31
C LEU A 260 8.91 -16.37 3.55
N GLY A 261 8.44 -17.60 3.71
CA GLY A 261 9.09 -18.78 3.12
C GLY A 261 8.80 -18.93 1.62
N SER A 262 7.62 -18.54 1.15
CA SER A 262 7.21 -18.72 -0.24
C SER A 262 6.17 -17.68 -0.70
N LEU A 263 6.24 -17.31 -1.99
CA LEU A 263 5.21 -16.53 -2.67
C LEU A 263 4.03 -17.37 -3.20
N ASP A 264 4.00 -18.67 -2.91
CA ASP A 264 2.94 -19.53 -3.43
C ASP A 264 1.56 -19.19 -2.85
N CYS A 265 0.64 -18.75 -3.71
CA CYS A 265 -0.77 -18.53 -3.43
C CYS A 265 -1.60 -18.55 -4.72
N LYS A 266 -2.90 -18.82 -4.63
CA LYS A 266 -3.80 -18.80 -5.80
C LYS A 266 -3.89 -17.44 -6.46
N LEU A 267 -3.83 -16.35 -5.70
CA LEU A 267 -3.82 -14.99 -6.26
C LEU A 267 -2.72 -14.83 -7.31
N LEU A 268 -1.49 -15.20 -6.96
CA LEU A 268 -0.34 -15.06 -7.87
C LEU A 268 -0.30 -16.17 -8.94
N ARG A 269 -0.75 -17.41 -8.62
CA ARG A 269 -0.75 -18.53 -9.58
C ARG A 269 -1.85 -18.45 -10.63
N GLU A 270 -3.09 -18.23 -10.22
CA GLU A 270 -4.29 -18.47 -11.04
C GLU A 270 -5.04 -17.18 -11.38
N GLY A 271 -5.09 -16.22 -10.46
CA GLY A 271 -5.84 -14.97 -10.62
C GLY A 271 -5.21 -13.95 -11.56
N PRO A 272 -5.94 -12.88 -11.92
CA PRO A 272 -5.32 -11.67 -12.44
C PRO A 272 -4.31 -11.15 -11.40
N LEU A 273 -3.13 -10.77 -11.86
CA LEU A 273 -2.15 -10.13 -10.98
C LEU A 273 -2.63 -8.71 -10.64
N PRO A 274 -2.27 -8.19 -9.44
CA PRO A 274 -2.53 -6.79 -9.13
C PRO A 274 -1.79 -5.87 -10.11
N ASP A 275 -2.29 -4.66 -10.30
CA ASP A 275 -1.58 -3.61 -11.06
C ASP A 275 -0.33 -3.13 -10.31
N VAL A 276 -0.39 -3.20 -8.98
CA VAL A 276 0.70 -2.80 -8.08
C VAL A 276 1.06 -3.93 -7.13
N LEU A 277 2.32 -4.35 -7.14
CA LEU A 277 2.87 -5.32 -6.19
C LEU A 277 4.06 -4.72 -5.45
N VAL A 278 4.02 -4.69 -4.12
CA VAL A 278 5.13 -4.26 -3.27
C VAL A 278 5.51 -5.39 -2.32
N LEU A 279 6.76 -5.87 -2.39
CA LEU A 279 7.35 -6.88 -1.52
C LEU A 279 8.54 -6.23 -0.79
N LYS A 280 8.32 -5.70 0.41
CA LYS A 280 9.35 -5.04 1.22
C LYS A 280 9.74 -5.91 2.41
N SER A 281 11.02 -6.20 2.47
CA SER A 281 11.77 -6.84 3.54
C SER A 281 12.82 -5.87 4.10
N ASP A 282 13.03 -5.92 5.41
CA ASP A 282 14.05 -5.14 6.09
C ASP A 282 15.33 -5.97 6.31
N LYS A 283 15.28 -7.28 6.03
CA LYS A 283 16.43 -8.20 6.05
C LYS A 283 16.61 -8.93 4.71
N PRO A 284 17.78 -9.54 4.46
CA PRO A 284 17.94 -10.49 3.37
C PRO A 284 17.01 -11.68 3.53
N VAL A 285 16.20 -11.98 2.51
CA VAL A 285 15.21 -13.08 2.53
C VAL A 285 15.57 -14.09 1.46
N THR A 286 15.58 -15.37 1.83
CA THR A 286 15.58 -16.48 0.86
C THR A 286 14.14 -16.86 0.58
N LEU A 287 13.56 -16.22 -0.43
CA LEU A 287 12.15 -16.40 -0.77
C LEU A 287 12.02 -17.48 -1.85
N ASP A 288 11.25 -18.53 -1.58
CA ASP A 288 10.90 -19.49 -2.62
C ASP A 288 9.85 -18.89 -3.55
N ILE A 289 10.20 -18.73 -4.83
CA ILE A 289 9.30 -18.21 -5.85
C ILE A 289 9.08 -19.32 -6.90
N PRO A 290 7.92 -19.98 -6.90
CA PRO A 290 7.60 -21.00 -7.89
C PRO A 290 7.77 -20.48 -9.32
N GLU A 291 8.30 -21.31 -10.22
CA GLU A 291 8.57 -20.95 -11.63
C GLU A 291 7.35 -20.36 -12.34
N GLN A 292 6.16 -20.90 -12.08
CA GLN A 292 4.91 -20.38 -12.62
C GLN A 292 4.65 -18.93 -12.22
N ILE A 293 4.91 -18.57 -10.96
CA ILE A 293 4.72 -17.22 -10.44
C ILE A 293 5.75 -16.27 -11.05
N ILE A 294 7.01 -16.70 -11.19
CA ILE A 294 8.06 -15.91 -11.85
C ILE A 294 7.63 -15.53 -13.27
N ARG A 295 7.17 -16.51 -14.05
CA ARG A 295 6.74 -16.28 -15.43
C ARG A 295 5.58 -15.29 -15.48
N LYS A 296 4.59 -15.42 -14.58
CA LYS A 296 3.47 -14.48 -14.50
C LYS A 296 3.94 -13.08 -14.14
N ILE A 297 4.78 -12.92 -13.11
CA ILE A 297 5.33 -11.62 -12.71
C ILE A 297 6.11 -10.97 -13.85
N ALA A 298 6.96 -11.73 -14.55
CA ALA A 298 7.75 -11.22 -15.66
C ALA A 298 6.89 -10.83 -16.87
N SER A 299 5.84 -11.59 -17.17
CA SER A 299 4.94 -11.31 -18.31
C SER A 299 3.96 -10.16 -18.07
N ASN A 300 3.81 -9.71 -16.83
CA ASN A 300 2.85 -8.66 -16.48
C ASN A 300 3.37 -7.26 -16.84
N GLN A 301 2.45 -6.35 -17.16
CA GLN A 301 2.74 -4.92 -17.30
C GLN A 301 2.37 -4.22 -16.00
N TRP A 302 3.36 -3.96 -15.16
CA TRP A 302 3.13 -3.39 -13.85
C TRP A 302 2.90 -1.88 -13.92
N THR A 303 1.82 -1.40 -13.29
CA THR A 303 1.71 0.05 -13.00
C THR A 303 2.74 0.42 -11.93
N GLY A 304 2.91 -0.45 -10.93
CA GLY A 304 3.91 -0.30 -9.89
C GLY A 304 4.49 -1.65 -9.46
N LEU A 305 5.81 -1.78 -9.48
CA LEU A 305 6.49 -2.95 -8.90
C LEU A 305 7.48 -2.45 -7.85
N GLY A 306 7.33 -2.88 -6.61
CA GLY A 306 8.22 -2.55 -5.50
C GLY A 306 8.82 -3.83 -4.94
N LEU A 307 10.14 -3.98 -4.92
CA LEU A 307 10.79 -5.20 -4.48
C LEU A 307 11.99 -4.88 -3.59
N SER A 308 12.18 -5.60 -2.49
CA SER A 308 13.46 -5.58 -1.80
C SER A 308 14.56 -6.15 -2.69
N MET A 309 15.77 -5.65 -2.49
CA MET A 309 16.93 -5.97 -3.31
C MET A 309 17.18 -7.47 -3.46
N CYS A 310 17.07 -8.24 -2.36
CA CYS A 310 17.25 -9.70 -2.41
C CYS A 310 16.18 -10.40 -3.26
N VAL A 311 14.92 -9.95 -3.16
CA VAL A 311 13.81 -10.47 -3.99
C VAL A 311 14.04 -10.10 -5.46
N TRP A 312 14.50 -8.88 -5.70
CA TRP A 312 14.87 -8.42 -7.04
C TRP A 312 16.00 -9.25 -7.66
N GLU A 313 17.04 -9.56 -6.91
CA GLU A 313 18.17 -10.38 -7.37
C GLU A 313 17.74 -11.76 -7.85
N GLU A 314 16.96 -12.47 -7.04
CA GLU A 314 16.44 -13.79 -7.41
C GLU A 314 15.49 -13.70 -8.61
N LEU A 315 14.57 -12.72 -8.62
CA LEU A 315 13.67 -12.52 -9.76
C LEU A 315 14.45 -12.19 -11.05
N ALA A 316 15.44 -11.32 -10.99
CA ALA A 316 16.24 -10.92 -12.15
C ALA A 316 17.09 -12.07 -12.69
N LYS A 317 17.69 -12.88 -11.82
CA LYS A 317 18.41 -14.10 -12.19
C LYS A 317 17.52 -15.08 -12.94
N LEU A 318 16.31 -15.31 -12.41
CA LEU A 318 15.36 -16.26 -13.00
C LEU A 318 14.78 -15.71 -14.32
N CYS A 319 14.43 -14.43 -14.39
CA CYS A 319 14.07 -13.76 -15.65
C CYS A 319 15.22 -13.84 -16.69
N GLY A 320 16.46 -13.77 -16.21
CA GLY A 320 17.69 -14.00 -16.94
C GLY A 320 17.75 -15.33 -17.69
N GLN A 321 17.32 -16.38 -17.00
CA GLN A 321 17.26 -17.76 -17.46
C GLN A 321 16.13 -17.98 -18.47
N TYR A 322 14.96 -17.36 -18.25
CA TYR A 322 13.78 -17.53 -19.11
C TYR A 322 13.66 -16.51 -20.26
N ASN A 323 14.60 -15.56 -20.37
CA ASN A 323 14.54 -14.44 -21.31
C ASN A 323 13.19 -13.69 -21.29
N SER A 324 12.59 -13.57 -20.10
CA SER A 324 11.29 -12.91 -19.90
C SER A 324 11.53 -11.51 -19.33
N PRO A 325 11.40 -10.43 -20.12
CA PRO A 325 11.72 -9.11 -19.64
C PRO A 325 10.64 -8.58 -18.68
N ILE A 326 11.04 -7.95 -17.58
CA ILE A 326 10.12 -7.29 -16.65
C ILE A 326 9.78 -5.91 -17.19
N THR A 327 8.48 -5.57 -17.24
CA THR A 327 7.99 -4.26 -17.67
C THR A 327 7.20 -3.58 -16.56
N ALA A 328 7.58 -2.36 -16.20
CA ALA A 328 6.87 -1.57 -15.19
C ALA A 328 6.85 -0.07 -15.54
N ASP A 329 5.76 0.62 -15.26
CA ASP A 329 5.71 2.08 -15.35
C ASP A 329 6.54 2.72 -14.23
N GLY A 330 6.37 2.22 -13.00
CA GLY A 330 7.19 2.58 -11.84
C GLY A 330 7.79 1.35 -11.16
N LEU A 331 9.12 1.29 -11.08
CA LEU A 331 9.84 0.28 -10.31
C LEU A 331 10.46 0.91 -9.06
N ARG A 332 10.30 0.26 -7.91
CA ARG A 332 10.94 0.62 -6.64
C ARG A 332 11.81 -0.53 -6.16
N VAL A 333 13.06 -0.25 -5.81
CA VAL A 333 13.99 -1.23 -5.26
C VAL A 333 14.41 -0.78 -3.88
N TYR A 334 14.05 -1.56 -2.86
CA TYR A 334 14.34 -1.28 -1.46
C TYR A 334 15.66 -1.94 -1.06
N LEU A 335 16.62 -1.16 -0.59
CA LEU A 335 17.91 -1.63 -0.10
C LEU A 335 17.83 -1.80 1.42
N ALA A 336 18.02 -3.02 1.93
CA ALA A 336 18.07 -3.27 3.37
C ALA A 336 19.44 -2.82 3.94
N PRO A 337 19.53 -2.54 5.26
CA PRO A 337 20.74 -1.96 5.88
C PRO A 337 22.01 -2.79 5.69
N ASP A 338 21.85 -4.11 5.72
CA ASP A 338 22.95 -5.07 5.62
C ASP A 338 23.15 -5.61 4.20
N CYS A 339 22.40 -5.12 3.22
CA CYS A 339 22.59 -5.52 1.83
C CYS A 339 23.84 -4.83 1.27
N SER A 340 24.86 -5.61 0.95
CA SER A 340 25.92 -5.11 0.08
C SER A 340 25.29 -4.61 -1.22
N LEU A 341 25.76 -3.47 -1.74
CA LEU A 341 25.37 -2.95 -3.07
C LEU A 341 25.95 -3.80 -4.21
N SER A 342 25.92 -5.12 -4.07
CA SER A 342 26.27 -6.11 -5.08
C SER A 342 25.12 -6.24 -6.05
N PHE A 343 24.84 -5.17 -6.80
CA PHE A 343 23.72 -5.21 -7.72
C PHE A 343 23.85 -6.34 -8.75
N PRO A 344 22.77 -7.09 -9.02
CA PRO A 344 22.84 -8.24 -9.91
C PRO A 344 23.20 -7.83 -11.33
N VAL A 345 24.04 -8.63 -11.98
CA VAL A 345 24.33 -8.48 -13.40
C VAL A 345 23.15 -9.03 -14.18
N VAL A 346 22.34 -8.14 -14.73
CA VAL A 346 21.19 -8.50 -15.57
C VAL A 346 21.60 -8.38 -17.05
N LYS A 347 21.04 -9.18 -17.96
CA LYS A 347 21.32 -8.95 -19.39
C LYS A 347 20.67 -7.62 -19.80
N ARG A 348 21.34 -6.89 -20.69
CA ARG A 348 20.84 -5.61 -21.21
C ARG A 348 19.43 -5.79 -21.81
N ASN A 349 18.53 -4.86 -21.55
CA ASN A 349 17.13 -4.84 -22.02
C ASN A 349 16.21 -5.91 -21.42
N GLN A 350 16.61 -6.60 -20.34
CA GLN A 350 15.68 -7.48 -19.61
C GLN A 350 14.72 -6.73 -18.70
N ILE A 351 14.95 -5.44 -18.46
CA ILE A 351 14.06 -4.62 -17.65
C ILE A 351 13.74 -3.36 -18.43
N SER A 352 12.45 -3.07 -18.53
CA SER A 352 11.91 -1.84 -19.07
C SER A 352 11.14 -1.13 -17.95
N ALA A 353 11.64 0.02 -17.50
CA ALA A 353 11.00 0.80 -16.45
C ALA A 353 10.86 2.26 -16.89
N GLY A 354 9.66 2.86 -16.79
CA GLY A 354 9.48 4.29 -17.07
C GLY A 354 10.13 5.18 -16.00
N SER A 355 9.95 4.79 -14.74
CA SER A 355 10.56 5.40 -13.55
C SER A 355 11.20 4.32 -12.66
N LEU A 356 12.37 4.61 -12.10
CA LEU A 356 13.06 3.78 -11.11
C LEU A 356 13.28 4.59 -9.83
N SER A 357 12.91 4.03 -8.69
CA SER A 357 13.24 4.56 -7.37
C SER A 357 14.10 3.56 -6.61
N ILE A 358 15.30 3.95 -6.21
CA ILE A 358 16.18 3.17 -5.33
C ILE A 358 16.06 3.76 -3.94
N ILE A 359 15.60 2.97 -2.98
CA ILE A 359 15.18 3.45 -1.67
C ILE A 359 16.09 2.81 -0.62
N PHE A 360 16.94 3.61 -0.01
CA PHE A 360 17.79 3.20 1.10
C PHE A 360 16.95 3.04 2.37
N HIS A 361 17.24 2.03 3.18
CA HIS A 361 16.49 1.75 4.40
C HIS A 361 16.60 2.89 5.42
N ASN A 362 15.58 3.06 6.24
CA ASN A 362 15.52 4.17 7.19
C ASN A 362 16.50 4.08 8.36
N SER A 363 17.02 2.89 8.63
CA SER A 363 18.05 2.69 9.65
C SER A 363 19.47 2.92 9.12
N GLN A 364 19.65 3.16 7.81
CA GLN A 364 20.95 3.50 7.27
C GLN A 364 21.23 4.98 7.54
N LEU A 365 22.00 5.22 8.61
CA LEU A 365 22.30 6.57 9.11
C LEU A 365 23.15 7.41 8.14
N LEU A 366 23.92 6.76 7.27
CA LEU A 366 24.77 7.44 6.29
C LEU A 366 24.74 6.68 4.96
N VAL A 367 24.44 7.41 3.89
CA VAL A 367 24.49 6.98 2.50
C VAL A 367 25.59 7.80 1.82
N THR A 368 26.69 7.14 1.50
CA THR A 368 27.89 7.78 0.94
C THR A 368 27.71 8.10 -0.54
N TYR A 369 28.47 9.08 -1.05
CA TYR A 369 28.54 9.37 -2.48
C TYR A 369 28.89 8.12 -3.34
N GLN A 370 29.76 7.25 -2.81
CA GLN A 370 30.15 6.03 -3.50
C GLN A 370 28.96 5.09 -3.72
N GLU A 371 28.08 4.93 -2.73
CA GLU A 371 26.89 4.09 -2.80
C GLU A 371 25.88 4.63 -3.84
N ILE A 372 25.65 5.94 -3.83
CA ILE A 372 24.85 6.65 -4.83
C ILE A 372 25.43 6.41 -6.23
N THR A 373 26.74 6.56 -6.38
CA THR A 373 27.44 6.34 -7.67
C THR A 373 27.27 4.91 -8.17
N VAL A 374 27.39 3.91 -7.29
CA VAL A 374 27.17 2.51 -7.64
C VAL A 374 25.70 2.29 -8.07
N ALA A 375 24.74 2.86 -7.34
CA ALA A 375 23.31 2.76 -7.67
C ALA A 375 22.98 3.39 -9.03
N LEU A 376 23.50 4.58 -9.34
CA LEU A 376 23.35 5.24 -10.64
C LEU A 376 24.04 4.44 -11.77
N GLY A 377 25.23 3.92 -11.51
CA GLY A 377 25.97 3.07 -12.44
C GLY A 377 25.22 1.78 -12.76
N TRP A 378 24.58 1.17 -11.77
CA TRP A 378 23.70 0.03 -11.96
C TRP A 378 22.45 0.39 -12.76
N ALA A 379 21.70 1.42 -12.35
CA ALA A 379 20.49 1.87 -13.01
C ALA A 379 20.72 2.17 -14.51
N SER A 380 21.82 2.83 -14.83
CA SER A 380 22.15 3.16 -16.22
C SER A 380 22.57 1.95 -17.06
N ARG A 381 23.09 0.86 -16.48
CA ARG A 381 23.55 -0.28 -17.29
C ARG A 381 22.41 -1.22 -17.68
N TYR A 382 21.44 -1.39 -16.79
CA TYR A 382 20.50 -2.51 -16.88
C TYR A 382 19.06 -2.12 -17.22
N PHE A 383 18.66 -0.86 -17.02
CA PHE A 383 17.29 -0.42 -17.24
C PHE A 383 17.14 0.27 -18.61
N GLY A 384 16.33 -0.36 -19.48
CA GLY A 384 15.88 0.23 -20.74
C GLY A 384 14.69 1.15 -20.52
N GLY A 385 14.56 2.19 -21.37
CA GLY A 385 13.40 3.09 -21.37
C GLY A 385 13.29 4.05 -20.18
N LEU A 386 14.29 4.06 -19.29
CA LEU A 386 14.25 4.85 -18.06
C LEU A 386 14.22 6.35 -18.33
N GLY A 387 13.09 7.00 -18.01
CA GLY A 387 12.91 8.45 -18.13
C GLY A 387 13.19 9.20 -16.83
N LYS A 388 12.88 8.58 -15.69
CA LYS A 388 13.04 9.15 -14.34
C LYS A 388 13.79 8.19 -13.42
N LEU A 389 14.82 8.68 -12.74
CA LEU A 389 15.55 7.97 -11.70
C LEU A 389 15.50 8.76 -10.41
N VAL A 390 15.13 8.11 -9.31
CA VAL A 390 15.04 8.70 -7.98
C VAL A 390 15.86 7.85 -7.02
N ILE A 391 16.71 8.47 -6.23
CA ILE A 391 17.36 7.86 -5.07
C ILE A 391 16.72 8.50 -3.85
N LEU A 392 16.14 7.69 -2.96
CA LEU A 392 15.52 8.15 -1.71
C LEU A 392 16.32 7.60 -0.53
N THR A 393 16.64 8.46 0.41
CA THR A 393 17.26 8.16 1.70
C THR A 393 16.42 8.79 2.80
N GLU A 394 16.77 8.52 4.06
CA GLU A 394 16.23 9.33 5.15
C GLU A 394 16.74 10.77 5.09
N PRO A 395 16.01 11.71 5.70
CA PRO A 395 16.53 13.04 5.97
C PRO A 395 17.89 12.96 6.67
N ASP A 396 18.83 13.80 6.25
CA ASP A 396 20.19 13.88 6.80
C ASP A 396 21.07 12.63 6.63
N ALA A 397 20.57 11.57 5.97
CA ALA A 397 21.38 10.39 5.70
C ALA A 397 22.42 10.61 4.61
N VAL A 398 22.27 11.64 3.78
CA VAL A 398 23.27 12.02 2.78
C VAL A 398 24.01 13.24 3.30
N ASP A 399 25.34 13.16 3.32
CA ASP A 399 26.18 14.33 3.52
C ASP A 399 26.03 15.25 2.30
N GLU A 400 25.28 16.35 2.49
CA GLU A 400 25.02 17.31 1.41
C GLU A 400 26.30 17.99 0.93
N GLU A 401 27.29 18.20 1.81
CA GLU A 401 28.57 18.80 1.42
C GLU A 401 29.34 17.84 0.51
N ASP A 402 29.42 16.55 0.88
CA ASP A 402 30.04 15.51 0.05
C ASP A 402 29.32 15.35 -1.30
N LEU A 403 27.99 15.41 -1.31
CA LEU A 403 27.20 15.32 -2.54
C LEU A 403 27.41 16.53 -3.46
N ILE A 404 27.55 17.74 -2.91
CA ILE A 404 27.81 18.95 -3.68
C ILE A 404 29.21 18.90 -4.29
N GLU A 405 30.23 18.54 -3.50
CA GLU A 405 31.62 18.40 -3.96
C GLU A 405 31.74 17.39 -5.10
N HIS A 406 30.92 16.34 -5.08
CA HIS A 406 30.93 15.26 -6.07
C HIS A 406 29.71 15.24 -6.99
N SER A 407 29.03 16.37 -7.18
CA SER A 407 27.72 16.49 -7.88
C SER A 407 27.68 16.12 -9.36
N TYR A 408 28.77 15.64 -9.95
CA TYR A 408 28.86 15.30 -11.37
C TYR A 408 28.91 13.78 -11.62
N PHE A 409 27.83 13.26 -12.21
CA PHE A 409 27.71 11.84 -12.57
C PHE A 409 27.73 11.66 -14.11
N VAL A 410 28.53 10.72 -14.60
CA VAL A 410 28.56 10.37 -16.03
C VAL A 410 27.72 9.13 -16.30
N ILE A 411 26.52 9.33 -16.85
CA ILE A 411 25.65 8.24 -17.31
C ILE A 411 25.80 8.08 -18.84
N SER A 412 26.48 7.03 -19.28
CA SER A 412 26.80 6.82 -20.70
C SER A 412 25.89 5.84 -21.43
N SER A 413 25.15 5.00 -20.69
CA SER A 413 24.47 3.82 -21.25
C SER A 413 22.97 3.96 -21.47
N THR A 414 22.31 4.97 -20.88
CA THR A 414 20.86 5.20 -21.01
C THR A 414 20.54 6.64 -21.43
N PRO A 415 20.52 6.94 -22.73
CA PRO A 415 20.26 8.30 -23.22
C PRO A 415 18.82 8.79 -22.98
N ALA A 416 17.92 7.91 -22.53
CA ALA A 416 16.52 8.27 -22.27
C ALA A 416 16.31 8.97 -20.92
N ILE A 417 17.26 8.88 -19.97
CA ILE A 417 17.10 9.47 -18.64
C ILE A 417 17.06 10.99 -18.76
N ALA A 418 15.92 11.56 -18.43
CA ALA A 418 15.68 13.01 -18.46
C ALA A 418 15.79 13.63 -17.06
N HIS A 419 15.48 12.85 -16.02
CA HIS A 419 15.43 13.35 -14.64
C HIS A 419 16.13 12.40 -13.69
N VAL A 420 17.08 12.93 -12.92
CA VAL A 420 17.72 12.25 -11.79
C VAL A 420 17.47 13.08 -10.54
N TRP A 421 16.93 12.44 -9.51
CA TRP A 421 16.60 13.05 -8.22
C TRP A 421 17.34 12.28 -7.13
N ILE A 422 17.97 13.00 -6.21
CA ILE A 422 18.52 12.45 -4.98
C ILE A 422 17.78 13.16 -3.85
N ASN A 423 16.90 12.44 -3.16
CA ASN A 423 15.87 13.00 -2.29
C ASN A 423 15.06 14.08 -3.05
N ASP A 424 15.01 15.28 -2.51
CA ASP A 424 14.32 16.43 -3.12
C ASP A 424 15.24 17.29 -4.01
N VAL A 425 16.51 16.88 -4.20
CA VAL A 425 17.49 17.60 -5.02
C VAL A 425 17.47 17.08 -6.46
N VAL A 426 17.24 18.00 -7.40
CA VAL A 426 17.26 17.70 -8.84
C VAL A 426 18.70 17.78 -9.37
N CYS A 427 19.23 16.66 -9.83
CA CYS A 427 20.55 16.62 -10.48
C CYS A 427 20.44 16.98 -11.96
N SER A 428 21.32 17.86 -12.44
CA SER A 428 21.38 18.21 -13.87
C SER A 428 21.94 17.04 -14.68
N VAL A 429 21.18 16.57 -15.68
CA VAL A 429 21.64 15.49 -16.56
C VAL A 429 22.26 16.10 -17.83
N TYR A 430 23.58 16.01 -17.96
CA TYR A 430 24.25 16.40 -19.20
C TYR A 430 24.31 15.23 -20.17
N GLN A 431 23.49 15.27 -21.21
CA GLN A 431 23.58 14.31 -22.30
C GLN A 431 24.59 14.84 -23.32
N ARG A 432 25.74 14.16 -23.43
CA ARG A 432 26.67 14.42 -24.54
C ARG A 432 25.92 14.14 -25.84
N LYS A 433 25.51 15.19 -26.56
CA LYS A 433 24.96 15.06 -27.91
C LYS A 433 25.97 14.23 -28.68
N LYS A 434 25.59 13.01 -29.09
CA LYS A 434 26.39 12.25 -30.03
C LYS A 434 26.64 13.20 -31.18
N HIS A 435 27.88 13.65 -31.36
CA HIS A 435 28.26 14.28 -32.60
C HIS A 435 27.85 13.27 -33.66
N GLN A 436 26.85 13.63 -34.48
CA GLN A 436 26.57 12.90 -35.69
C GLN A 436 27.93 12.67 -36.33
N PRO A 437 28.38 11.43 -36.55
CA PRO A 437 29.62 11.22 -37.26
C PRO A 437 29.43 11.89 -38.61
N ARG A 438 30.02 13.07 -38.78
CA ARG A 438 30.20 13.66 -40.10
C ARG A 438 31.08 12.65 -40.79
N CYS A 439 30.51 11.89 -41.71
CA CYS A 439 31.28 11.31 -42.81
C CYS A 439 31.82 12.50 -43.62
N SER A 440 32.85 13.17 -43.10
CA SER A 440 33.70 14.06 -43.87
C SER A 440 34.97 13.28 -44.15
N GLY A 441 35.04 12.78 -45.38
CA GLY A 441 36.31 12.41 -45.98
C GLY A 441 37.27 13.60 -46.00
N SER A 442 38.55 13.23 -46.09
CA SER A 442 39.71 14.05 -46.45
C SER A 442 40.16 15.19 -45.51
N SER A 443 41.33 14.90 -44.92
CA SER A 443 42.56 15.72 -44.87
C SER A 443 42.65 16.93 -43.94
N ASN A 444 43.73 16.88 -43.14
CA ASN A 444 44.48 17.97 -42.48
C ASN A 444 43.66 18.80 -41.46
N THR A 445 44.10 19.07 -40.23
CA THR A 445 45.40 19.59 -39.79
C THR A 445 45.43 19.53 -38.24
N SER A 446 46.63 19.42 -37.67
CA SER A 446 46.98 19.52 -36.23
C SER A 446 46.54 20.84 -35.56
N PHE A 447 46.26 20.82 -34.24
CA PHE A 447 47.10 21.38 -33.16
C PHE A 447 46.41 21.39 -31.78
N TYR A 448 47.22 21.02 -30.77
CA TYR A 448 47.08 20.97 -29.30
C TYR A 448 46.00 20.11 -28.66
#